data_AF-A0A8J6MV81-F1
#
_entry.id   AF-A0A8J6MV81-F1
#
_cell.length_a   1.000
_cell.length_b   1.000
_cell.length_c   1.000
_cell.angle_alpha   90.00
_cell.angle_beta   90.00
_cell.angle_gamma   90.00
#
_symmetry.space_group_name_H-M   'P 1'
#
loop_
_entity.id
_entity.type
_entity.pdbx_description
1 polymer ?
#
loop_
_entity_poly.entity_id
_entity_poly.type
_entity_poly.pdbx_seq_one_letter_code
_entity_poly.pdbx_strand_id
1 'polypeptide(L)'
;MFKLNEIKELIKLVDQSSLQELEIQEENSRIFIRKPSRTESVVVTTPIHPSYLAAVPQATMQEISPPATSVPVEDTNKAEAPKKPLHT
;
A
#
# COMPACT_ATOMS: atom_id res chain seq x y z
N MET A 1 39.93 28.60 22.49
CA MET A 1 38.53 28.37 22.94
C MET A 1 37.56 28.71 21.83
N PHE A 2 36.80 27.74 21.34
CA PHE A 2 35.85 27.92 20.24
C PHE A 2 34.57 28.62 20.73
N LYS A 3 34.13 29.65 20.01
CA LYS A 3 32.86 30.34 20.30
C LYS A 3 31.69 29.63 19.61
N LEU A 4 30.48 29.82 20.12
CA LEU A 4 29.26 29.29 19.50
C LEU A 4 29.09 29.72 18.04
N ASN A 5 29.56 30.91 17.67
CA ASN A 5 29.44 31.40 16.30
C ASN A 5 30.36 30.64 15.33
N GLU A 6 31.61 30.37 15.73
CA GLU A 6 32.55 29.56 14.96
C GLU A 6 32.04 28.12 14.80
N ILE A 7 31.51 27.51 15.86
CA ILE A 7 30.96 26.16 15.80
C ILE A 7 29.78 26.10 14.80
N LYS A 8 28.91 27.10 14.79
CA LYS A 8 27.81 27.20 13.82
C LYS A 8 28.31 27.31 12.38
N GLU A 9 29.37 28.08 12.15
CA GLU A 9 29.97 28.21 10.83
C GLU A 9 30.63 26.90 10.38
N LEU A 10 31.38 26.23 11.26
CA LEU A 10 31.96 24.92 10.99
C LEU A 10 30.89 23.87 10.63
N ILE A 11 29.77 23.82 11.37
CA ILE A 11 28.66 22.91 11.06
C ILE A 11 28.11 23.19 9.65
N LYS A 12 27.89 24.46 9.30
CA LYS A 12 27.41 24.85 7.96
C LYS A 12 28.41 24.46 6.87
N LEU A 13 29.69 24.71 7.08
CA LEU A 13 30.73 24.37 6.12
C LEU A 13 30.87 22.85 5.96
N VAL A 14 30.82 22.10 7.06
CA VAL A 14 30.81 20.63 7.00
C VAL A 14 29.61 20.16 6.20
N ASP A 15 28.41 20.67 6.48
CA ASP A 15 27.17 20.35 5.76
C ASP A 15 27.26 20.60 4.24
N GLN A 16 27.88 21.72 3.84
CA GLN A 16 28.08 22.08 2.42
C GLN A 16 29.24 21.32 1.75
N SER A 17 30.20 20.81 2.51
CA SER A 17 31.36 20.06 2.01
C SER A 17 31.04 18.57 1.82
N SER A 18 31.94 17.80 1.21
CA SER A 18 31.83 16.34 1.16
C SER A 18 32.35 15.63 2.43
N LEU A 19 32.70 16.38 3.48
CA LEU A 19 33.22 15.79 4.73
C LEU A 19 32.09 15.09 5.48
N GLN A 20 32.28 13.80 5.78
CA GLN A 20 31.32 13.05 6.59
C GLN A 20 31.47 13.36 8.08
N GLU A 21 32.73 13.51 8.52
CA GLU A 21 33.12 13.61 9.92
C GLU A 21 34.26 14.64 10.04
N LEU A 22 34.20 15.49 11.06
CA LEU A 22 35.23 16.45 11.40
C LEU A 22 35.50 16.37 12.90
N GLU A 23 36.75 16.17 13.25
CA GLU A 23 37.22 16.16 14.63
C GLU A 23 38.33 17.19 14.82
N ILE A 24 38.19 18.01 15.86
CA ILE A 24 39.18 19.02 16.22
C ILE A 24 39.50 18.84 17.69
N GLN A 25 40.78 18.70 18.01
CA GLN A 25 41.28 18.63 19.37
C GLN A 25 42.15 19.85 19.69
N GLU A 26 41.75 20.56 20.72
CA GLU A 26 42.46 21.64 21.39
C GLU A 26 42.82 21.17 22.80
N GLU A 27 43.83 21.79 23.42
CA GLU A 27 44.46 21.34 24.67
C GLU A 27 43.47 20.95 25.79
N ASN A 28 42.29 21.59 25.85
CA ASN A 28 41.24 21.31 26.83
C ASN A 28 39.84 21.10 26.21
N SER A 29 39.74 20.89 24.90
CA SER A 29 38.42 20.81 24.24
C SER A 29 38.47 19.98 22.97
N ARG A 30 37.45 19.14 22.76
CA ARG A 30 37.28 18.34 21.55
C ARG A 30 35.92 18.64 20.94
N ILE A 31 35.91 18.92 19.64
CA ILE A 31 34.69 19.11 18.86
C ILE A 31 34.60 17.95 17.88
N PHE A 32 33.43 17.30 17.86
CA PHE A 32 33.12 16.24 16.91
C PHE A 32 31.85 16.59 16.14
N ILE A 33 31.96 16.73 14.83
CA ILE A 33 30.85 17.04 13.92
C ILE A 33 30.69 15.87 12.95
N ARG A 34 29.51 15.28 12.90
CA ARG A 34 29.18 14.17 12.00
C ARG A 34 27.89 14.46 11.27
N LYS A 35 27.92 14.31 9.94
CA LYS A 35 26.70 14.41 9.14
C LYS A 35 25.75 13.26 9.49
N PRO A 36 24.43 13.51 9.56
CA PRO A 36 23.48 12.42 9.61
C PRO A 36 23.66 11.60 8.33
N SER A 37 24.20 10.38 8.45
CA SER A 37 24.18 9.45 7.32
C SER A 37 22.73 9.28 6.90
N ARG A 38 22.48 9.38 5.58
CA ARG A 38 21.17 9.14 4.98
C ARG A 38 20.64 7.81 5.53
N THR A 39 19.77 7.90 6.53
CA THR A 39 19.03 6.75 7.03
C THR A 39 18.13 6.34 5.90
N GLU A 40 18.52 5.32 5.13
CA GLU A 40 17.55 4.59 4.33
C GLU A 40 16.48 4.13 5.31
N SER A 41 15.31 4.74 5.23
CA SER A 41 14.13 4.27 5.93
C SER A 41 13.83 2.89 5.36
N VAL A 42 14.38 1.86 5.99
CA VAL A 42 14.07 0.47 5.67
C VAL A 42 12.61 0.27 6.03
N VAL A 43 11.74 0.36 5.03
CA VAL A 43 10.33 -0.02 5.15
C VAL A 43 10.32 -1.54 5.27
N VAL A 44 10.26 -2.03 6.50
CA VAL A 44 10.03 -3.45 6.77
C VAL A 44 8.57 -3.74 6.44
N THR A 45 8.29 -4.31 5.28
CA THR A 45 6.98 -4.87 4.96
C THR A 45 6.76 -6.11 5.81
N THR A 46 5.90 -6.02 6.82
CA THR A 46 5.50 -7.19 7.61
C THR A 46 4.59 -8.09 6.75
N PRO A 47 4.81 -9.41 6.71
CA PRO A 47 3.94 -10.32 5.99
C PRO A 47 2.55 -10.35 6.65
N ILE A 48 1.52 -10.07 5.85
CA ILE A 48 0.12 -10.15 6.26
C ILE A 48 -0.24 -11.63 6.40
N HIS A 49 -0.46 -12.10 7.62
CA HIS A 49 -0.93 -13.46 7.86
C HIS A 49 -2.38 -13.60 7.37
N PRO A 50 -2.73 -14.65 6.60
CA PRO A 50 -4.11 -14.87 6.19
C PRO A 50 -4.96 -15.19 7.42
N SER A 51 -5.92 -14.31 7.70
CA SER A 51 -6.97 -14.55 8.70
C SER A 51 -7.94 -15.58 8.12
N TYR A 52 -8.03 -16.76 8.74
CA TYR A 52 -9.00 -17.77 8.37
C TYR A 52 -10.40 -17.29 8.79
N LEU A 53 -11.28 -17.11 7.81
CA LEU A 53 -12.70 -16.87 8.07
C LEU A 53 -13.33 -18.16 8.63
N ALA A 54 -13.95 -18.06 9.81
CA ALA A 54 -14.72 -19.15 10.39
C ALA A 54 -15.96 -19.44 9.51
N ALA A 55 -16.19 -20.71 9.22
CA ALA A 55 -17.34 -21.16 8.44
C ALA A 55 -18.66 -20.90 9.19
N VAL A 56 -19.59 -20.23 8.51
CA VAL A 56 -20.97 -20.02 8.99
C VAL A 56 -21.76 -21.33 8.89
N PRO A 57 -22.54 -21.71 9.93
CA PRO A 57 -23.36 -22.91 9.89
C PRO A 57 -24.52 -22.75 8.89
N GLN A 58 -24.64 -23.74 8.00
CA GLN A 58 -25.66 -23.80 6.97
C GLN A 58 -27.02 -24.14 7.59
N ALA A 59 -28.00 -23.25 7.43
CA ALA A 59 -29.38 -23.49 7.84
C ALA A 59 -30.01 -24.57 6.93
N THR A 60 -30.64 -25.57 7.54
CA THR A 60 -31.43 -26.58 6.84
C THR A 60 -32.74 -25.97 6.34
N MET A 61 -32.91 -25.85 5.02
CA MET A 61 -34.18 -25.50 4.39
C MET A 61 -35.16 -26.68 4.51
N GLN A 62 -36.32 -26.40 5.08
CA GLN A 62 -37.45 -27.32 5.15
C GLN A 62 -38.10 -27.43 3.77
N GLU A 63 -38.22 -28.65 3.27
CA GLU A 63 -38.80 -28.98 1.96
C GLU A 63 -40.30 -28.62 1.94
N ILE A 64 -40.67 -27.74 1.03
CA ILE A 64 -42.05 -27.35 0.75
C ILE A 64 -42.58 -28.27 -0.35
N SER A 65 -43.62 -29.04 -0.05
CA SER A 65 -44.27 -29.94 -1.00
C SER A 65 -44.90 -29.16 -2.16
N PRO A 66 -44.82 -29.65 -3.41
CA PRO A 66 -45.38 -28.95 -4.57
C PRO A 66 -46.91 -29.09 -4.64
N PRO A 67 -47.66 -28.02 -4.94
CA PRO A 67 -49.04 -28.15 -5.39
C PRO A 67 -49.11 -28.65 -6.85
N ALA A 68 -50.14 -29.44 -7.10
CA ALA A 68 -50.42 -30.11 -8.34
C ALA A 68 -50.74 -29.18 -9.53
N THR A 69 -50.41 -29.71 -10.71
CA THR A 69 -50.59 -29.25 -12.09
C THR A 69 -51.91 -28.56 -12.43
N SER A 70 -51.81 -27.49 -13.21
CA SER A 70 -52.77 -27.15 -14.28
C SER A 70 -52.03 -26.49 -15.46
N VAL A 71 -51.97 -27.19 -16.58
CA VAL A 71 -51.72 -26.66 -17.94
C VAL A 71 -53.06 -26.16 -18.51
N PRO A 72 -53.15 -25.51 -19.70
CA PRO A 72 -52.23 -24.66 -20.47
C PRO A 72 -52.90 -23.31 -20.86
N VAL A 73 -52.15 -22.34 -21.42
CA VAL A 73 -52.58 -21.63 -22.65
C VAL A 73 -51.39 -20.87 -23.26
N GLU A 74 -51.14 -21.25 -24.50
CA GLU A 74 -50.30 -20.63 -25.51
C GLU A 74 -50.94 -19.31 -25.96
N ASP A 75 -50.19 -18.21 -25.97
CA ASP A 75 -50.54 -17.05 -26.79
C ASP A 75 -49.28 -16.52 -27.49
N THR A 76 -49.27 -16.81 -28.78
CA THR A 76 -48.38 -16.31 -29.81
C THR A 76 -48.58 -14.82 -30.03
N ASN A 77 -47.53 -14.01 -29.88
CA ASN A 77 -47.43 -12.78 -30.65
C ASN A 77 -46.03 -12.57 -31.24
N LYS A 78 -46.07 -12.09 -32.47
CA LYS A 78 -45.18 -12.13 -33.61
C LYS A 78 -44.66 -10.72 -33.86
N ALA A 79 -43.39 -10.56 -34.20
CA ALA A 79 -42.86 -9.64 -35.23
C ALA A 79 -41.33 -9.52 -35.05
N GLU A 80 -40.50 -10.14 -35.88
CA GLU A 80 -40.15 -9.77 -37.26
C GLU A 80 -38.82 -8.97 -37.30
N ALA A 81 -37.76 -9.66 -37.74
CA ALA A 81 -36.49 -9.09 -38.18
C ALA A 81 -36.61 -8.68 -39.67
N PRO A 82 -35.67 -7.88 -40.23
CA PRO A 82 -34.65 -8.56 -41.04
C PRO A 82 -33.25 -7.88 -41.13
N LYS A 83 -32.23 -8.75 -40.99
CA LYS A 83 -31.08 -9.05 -41.89
C LYS A 83 -30.27 -7.93 -42.58
N LYS A 84 -28.94 -7.96 -42.37
CA LYS A 84 -27.94 -7.95 -43.47
C LYS A 84 -26.63 -8.67 -43.06
N PRO A 85 -26.18 -9.72 -43.78
CA PRO A 85 -24.86 -10.31 -43.59
C PRO A 85 -23.80 -9.60 -44.46
N LEU A 86 -22.62 -9.35 -43.91
CA LEU A 86 -21.45 -8.83 -44.63
C LEU A 86 -20.52 -10.00 -44.98
N HIS A 87 -20.34 -10.24 -46.27
CA HIS A 87 -19.23 -11.00 -46.85
C HIS A 87 -18.51 -10.07 -47.83
N THR A 88 -17.21 -9.84 -47.65
CA THR A 88 -16.15 -9.81 -48.69
C THR A 88 -14.81 -9.78 -47.97
#